data_AF-A0A533ZWA6-F1
#
_entry.id   AF-A0A533ZWA6-F1
#
_cell.length_a   1.000
_cell.length_b   1.000
_cell.length_c   1.000
_cell.angle_alpha   90.00
_cell.angle_beta   90.00
_cell.angle_gamma   90.00
#
_symmetry.space_group_name_H-M   'P 1'
#
loop_
_entity.id
_entity.type
_entity.pdbx_description
1 polymer ?
#
loop_
_entity_poly.entity_id
_entity_poly.type
_entity_poly.pdbx_seq_one_letter_code
_entity_poly.pdbx_strand_id
1 'polypeptide(L)'
;MSLAFPSPEWVQAYGVAINASDAYRAASLEWTHGPVALVVNRQPEIGITDPVGIWLDLDRGSCRAAKVVSPGEADQAPFVISGDYAHWKRVLRKELGPIAGIMQR
;
A
#
# COMPACT_ATOMS: atom_id res chain seq x y z
N MET A 1 15.79 13.49 -4.61
CA MET A 1 14.72 13.85 -3.67
C MET A 1 14.07 12.56 -3.18
N SER A 2 13.90 12.40 -1.87
CA SER A 2 13.16 11.27 -1.28
C SER A 2 11.69 11.65 -1.15
N LEU A 3 10.78 10.83 -1.69
CA LEU A 3 9.34 11.01 -1.50
C LEU A 3 8.95 10.53 -0.09
N ALA A 4 8.15 11.30 0.63
CA ALA A 4 7.73 10.95 1.99
C ALA A 4 6.64 9.87 1.93
N PHE A 5 6.78 8.77 2.65
CA PHE A 5 5.68 7.82 2.83
C PHE A 5 4.73 8.34 3.94
N PRO A 6 3.39 8.26 3.79
CA PRO A 6 2.59 7.80 2.64
C PRO A 6 2.02 8.96 1.77
N SER A 7 2.85 9.91 1.34
CA SER A 7 2.39 11.07 0.54
C SER A 7 1.77 10.66 -0.81
N PRO A 8 0.89 11.49 -1.40
CA PRO A 8 0.34 11.27 -2.72
C PRO A 8 1.41 11.02 -3.79
N GLU A 9 2.51 11.77 -3.74
CA GLU A 9 3.62 11.64 -4.69
C GLU A 9 4.31 10.28 -4.54
N TRP A 10 4.51 9.82 -3.30
CA TRP A 10 5.06 8.49 -3.03
C TRP A 10 4.15 7.40 -3.56
N VAL A 11 2.84 7.52 -3.35
CA VAL A 11 1.84 6.53 -3.82
C VAL A 11 1.79 6.46 -5.34
N GLN A 12 1.82 7.61 -6.02
CA GLN A 12 1.90 7.66 -7.48
C GLN A 12 3.18 7.00 -7.99
N ALA A 13 4.33 7.33 -7.40
CA ALA A 13 5.60 6.70 -7.75
C ALA A 13 5.59 5.19 -7.49
N TYR A 14 4.91 4.72 -6.44
CA TYR A 14 4.77 3.31 -6.16
C TYR A 14 3.95 2.58 -7.23
N GLY A 15 2.83 3.15 -7.69
CA GLY A 15 2.06 2.60 -8.82
C GLY A 15 2.88 2.48 -10.10
N VAL A 16 3.69 3.50 -10.41
CA VAL A 16 4.64 3.46 -11.54
C VAL A 16 5.67 2.34 -11.36
N ALA A 17 6.26 2.22 -10.16
CA ALA A 17 7.25 1.19 -9.86
C ALA A 17 6.68 -0.23 -9.95
N ILE A 18 5.42 -0.45 -9.54
CA ILE A 18 4.71 -1.71 -9.71
C ILE A 18 4.64 -2.08 -11.19
N ASN A 19 4.21 -1.15 -12.03
CA ASN A 19 4.07 -1.39 -13.48
C ASN A 19 5.39 -1.59 -14.21
N ALA A 20 6.48 -1.01 -13.70
CA ALA A 20 7.83 -1.18 -14.24
C ALA A 20 8.51 -2.50 -13.82
N SER A 21 7.88 -3.29 -12.93
CA SER A 21 8.47 -4.52 -12.41
C SER A 21 7.97 -5.76 -13.14
N ASP A 22 8.84 -6.36 -13.96
CA ASP A 22 8.56 -7.63 -14.63
C ASP A 22 8.34 -8.77 -13.63
N ALA A 23 9.06 -8.77 -12.52
CA ALA A 23 8.90 -9.76 -11.46
C ALA A 23 7.51 -9.67 -10.81
N TYR A 24 7.02 -8.45 -10.54
CA TYR A 24 5.66 -8.26 -10.04
C TYR A 24 4.62 -8.72 -11.07
N ARG A 25 4.80 -8.32 -12.33
CA ARG A 25 3.91 -8.69 -13.43
C ARG A 25 3.76 -10.20 -13.53
N ALA A 26 4.88 -10.92 -13.59
CA ALA A 26 4.90 -12.37 -13.69
C ALA A 26 4.25 -13.07 -12.49
N ALA A 27 4.50 -12.58 -11.28
CA ALA A 27 3.95 -13.15 -10.04
C ALA A 27 2.44 -12.89 -9.85
N SER A 28 1.88 -11.90 -10.56
CA SER A 28 0.51 -11.40 -10.31
C SER A 28 -0.44 -11.55 -11.50
N LEU A 29 -0.10 -12.37 -12.50
CA LEU A 29 -0.92 -12.59 -13.70
C LEU A 29 -2.31 -13.14 -13.41
N GLU A 30 -2.48 -13.90 -12.33
CA GLU A 30 -3.76 -14.52 -11.96
C GLU A 30 -4.60 -13.63 -11.02
N TRP A 31 -4.04 -12.50 -10.56
CA TRP A 31 -4.77 -11.59 -9.68
C TRP A 31 -5.92 -10.91 -10.43
N THR A 32 -7.16 -11.25 -10.06
CA THR A 32 -8.39 -10.67 -10.65
C THR A 32 -9.34 -10.13 -9.58
N HIS A 33 -8.90 -10.07 -8.33
CA HIS A 33 -9.74 -9.67 -7.20
C HIS A 33 -9.82 -8.14 -7.03
N GLY A 34 -9.26 -7.38 -7.98
CA GLY A 34 -9.34 -5.93 -8.00
C GLY A 34 -8.47 -5.28 -6.92
N PRO A 35 -8.96 -4.23 -6.26
CA PRO A 35 -8.11 -3.33 -5.50
C PRO A 35 -7.65 -3.92 -4.16
N VAL A 36 -6.48 -3.48 -3.72
CA VAL A 36 -5.97 -3.70 -2.36
C VAL A 36 -5.79 -2.33 -1.71
N ALA A 37 -6.31 -2.19 -0.50
CA ALA A 37 -6.08 -1.02 0.33
C ALA A 37 -4.97 -1.28 1.35
N LEU A 38 -3.99 -0.38 1.43
CA LEU A 38 -2.97 -0.35 2.49
C LEU A 38 -3.28 0.84 3.40
N VAL A 39 -3.52 0.60 4.69
CA VAL A 39 -3.92 1.64 5.65
C VAL A 39 -2.79 1.87 6.64
N VAL A 40 -2.38 3.14 6.75
CA VAL A 40 -1.48 3.61 7.80
C VAL A 40 -2.33 4.14 8.93
N ASN A 41 -2.18 3.56 10.12
CA ASN A 41 -2.93 3.98 11.30
C ASN A 41 -2.57 5.42 11.70
N ARG A 42 -3.51 6.06 12.41
CA ARG A 42 -3.32 7.38 13.01
C ARG A 42 -2.06 7.38 13.88
N GLN A 43 -1.19 8.36 13.67
CA GLN A 43 0.00 8.58 14.49
C GLN A 43 0.29 10.09 14.60
N PRO A 44 -0.35 10.78 15.57
CA PRO A 44 -0.27 12.24 15.67
C PRO A 44 1.15 12.74 15.94
N GLU A 45 2.00 11.96 16.61
CA GLU A 45 3.38 12.36 16.93
C GLU A 45 4.23 12.66 15.67
N ILE A 46 3.83 12.12 14.52
CA ILE A 46 4.49 12.33 13.23
C ILE A 46 3.59 13.06 12.21
N GLY A 47 2.49 13.67 12.67
CA GLY A 47 1.59 14.46 11.84
C GLY A 47 0.51 13.66 11.10
N ILE A 48 0.34 12.36 11.37
CA ILE A 48 -0.76 11.56 10.83
C ILE A 48 -1.95 11.68 11.77
N THR A 49 -2.77 12.72 11.57
CA THR A 49 -3.91 13.02 12.46
C THR A 49 -5.08 12.07 12.30
N ASP A 50 -5.22 11.48 11.12
CA ASP A 50 -6.26 10.53 10.73
C ASP A 50 -5.61 9.38 9.97
N PRO A 51 -6.17 8.15 10.00
CA PRO A 51 -5.62 7.05 9.22
C PRO A 51 -5.58 7.40 7.73
N VAL A 52 -4.52 6.97 7.04
CA VAL A 52 -4.31 7.26 5.62
C VAL A 52 -4.47 5.96 4.84
N GLY A 53 -5.42 5.93 3.90
CA GLY A 53 -5.58 4.82 2.98
C GLY A 53 -4.76 5.01 1.71
N ILE A 54 -4.18 3.92 1.21
CA ILE A 54 -3.55 3.82 -0.10
C ILE A 54 -4.34 2.80 -0.90
N TRP A 55 -4.99 3.24 -1.96
CA TRP A 55 -5.73 2.39 -2.88
C TRP A 55 -4.85 2.00 -4.06
N LEU A 56 -4.69 0.69 -4.26
CA LEU A 56 -3.99 0.12 -5.42
C LEU A 56 -5.00 -0.68 -6.24
N ASP A 57 -5.38 -0.17 -7.41
CA ASP A 57 -6.23 -0.91 -8.35
C ASP A 57 -5.36 -1.89 -9.14
N LEU A 58 -5.42 -3.17 -8.77
CA LEU A 58 -4.54 -4.22 -9.28
C LEU A 58 -5.30 -5.22 -10.14
N ASP A 59 -4.74 -5.57 -11.30
CA ASP A 59 -5.28 -6.60 -12.19
C ASP A 59 -4.18 -7.22 -13.04
N ARG A 60 -4.05 -8.54 -12.97
CA ARG A 60 -3.23 -9.38 -13.85
C ARG A 60 -1.83 -8.80 -14.10
N GLY A 61 -1.14 -8.42 -13.03
CA GLY A 61 0.22 -7.89 -13.07
C GLY A 61 0.33 -6.42 -13.45
N SER A 62 -0.75 -5.65 -13.40
CA SER A 62 -0.80 -4.20 -13.65
C SER A 62 -1.43 -3.46 -12.47
N CYS A 63 -0.89 -2.28 -12.18
CA CYS A 63 -1.51 -1.28 -11.31
C CYS A 63 -2.17 -0.21 -12.18
N ARG A 64 -3.51 -0.23 -12.28
CA ARG A 64 -4.28 0.72 -13.10
C ARG A 64 -4.41 2.09 -12.43
N ALA A 65 -4.40 2.12 -11.10
CA ALA A 65 -4.44 3.35 -10.33
C ALA A 65 -3.77 3.15 -8.96
N ALA A 66 -3.03 4.17 -8.51
CA ALA A 66 -2.51 4.27 -7.16
C ALA A 66 -2.88 5.65 -6.60
N LYS A 67 -3.61 5.71 -5.49
CA LYS A 67 -4.06 6.98 -4.90
C LYS A 67 -4.15 6.92 -3.39
N VAL A 68 -3.91 8.06 -2.74
CA VAL A 68 -4.29 8.25 -1.33
C VAL A 68 -5.80 8.42 -1.27
N VAL A 69 -6.44 7.74 -0.32
CA VAL A 69 -7.89 7.75 -0.10
C VAL A 69 -8.21 7.90 1.39
N SER A 70 -9.44 8.28 1.68
CA SER A 70 -9.96 8.26 3.05
C SER A 70 -10.05 6.83 3.60
N PRO A 71 -10.12 6.65 4.93
CA PRO A 71 -10.35 5.33 5.54
C PRO A 71 -11.64 4.66 5.05
N GLY A 72 -12.74 5.42 4.93
CA GLY A 72 -14.01 4.88 4.46
C GLY A 72 -13.99 4.40 3.01
N GLU A 73 -13.18 5.05 2.14
CA GLU A 73 -12.92 4.56 0.78
C GLU A 73 -12.02 3.33 0.78
N ALA A 74 -10.99 3.30 1.63
CA ALA A 74 -10.10 2.14 1.77
C ALA A 74 -10.89 0.87 2.18
N ASP A 75 -11.85 1.01 3.08
CA ASP A 75 -12.71 -0.09 3.56
C ASP A 75 -13.61 -0.70 2.47
N GLN A 76 -13.74 -0.06 1.31
CA GLN A 76 -14.45 -0.61 0.16
C GLN A 76 -13.60 -1.60 -0.65
N ALA A 77 -12.29 -1.70 -0.39
CA ALA A 77 -11.43 -2.65 -1.07
C ALA A 77 -11.71 -4.08 -0.59
N PRO A 78 -11.70 -5.10 -1.47
CA PRO A 78 -11.83 -6.51 -1.09
C PRO A 78 -10.78 -6.99 -0.08
N PHE A 79 -9.60 -6.35 -0.10
CA PHE A 79 -8.54 -6.61 0.85
C PHE A 79 -8.03 -5.30 1.45
N VAL A 80 -8.04 -5.23 2.78
CA VAL A 80 -7.51 -4.11 3.55
C VAL A 80 -6.40 -4.64 4.46
N ILE A 81 -5.19 -4.09 4.31
CA ILE A 81 -4.05 -4.36 5.18
C ILE A 81 -3.78 -3.09 5.96
N SER A 82 -3.98 -3.11 7.26
CA SER A 82 -3.73 -1.96 8.14
C SER A 82 -2.52 -2.21 9.04
N GLY A 83 -1.86 -1.13 9.44
CA GLY A 83 -0.74 -1.20 10.37
C GLY A 83 -0.18 0.17 10.75
N ASP A 84 0.56 0.18 11.85
CA ASP A 84 1.23 1.39 12.31
C ASP A 84 2.37 1.78 11.36
N TYR A 85 2.65 3.08 11.28
CA TYR A 85 3.71 3.62 10.45
C TYR A 85 5.07 2.94 10.67
N ALA A 86 5.38 2.56 11.92
CA ALA A 86 6.60 1.84 12.26
C ALA A 86 6.67 0.46 11.59
N HIS A 87 5.58 -0.30 11.57
CA HIS A 87 5.51 -1.60 10.89
C HIS A 87 5.62 -1.43 9.38
N TRP A 88 4.92 -0.46 8.79
CA TRP A 88 5.06 -0.15 7.37
C TRP A 88 6.49 0.19 6.98
N LYS A 89 7.19 1.03 7.76
CA LYS A 89 8.61 1.32 7.52
C LYS A 89 9.48 0.07 7.52
N ARG A 90 9.27 -0.85 8.46
CA ARG A 90 10.01 -2.12 8.53
C ARG A 90 9.74 -2.99 7.30
N VAL A 91 8.49 -3.08 6.85
CA VAL A 91 8.12 -3.81 5.63
C VAL A 91 8.78 -3.19 4.40
N LEU A 92 8.69 -1.86 4.24
CA LEU A 92 9.30 -1.14 3.10
C LEU A 92 10.83 -1.28 3.07
N ARG A 93 11.47 -1.42 4.25
CA ARG A 93 12.91 -1.67 4.39
C ARG A 93 13.29 -3.15 4.29
N LYS A 94 12.33 -4.06 4.07
CA LYS A 94 12.51 -5.52 4.06
C LYS A 94 13.00 -6.12 5.39
N GLU A 95 12.82 -5.38 6.49
CA GLU A 95 13.13 -5.83 7.86
C GLU A 95 12.00 -6.69 8.46
N LEU A 96 10.80 -6.63 7.86
CA LEU A 96 9.66 -7.45 8.20
C LEU A 96 9.03 -7.97 6.90
N GLY A 97 8.93 -9.30 6.76
CA GLY A 97 8.24 -9.90 5.64
C GLY A 97 6.73 -9.59 5.70
N PRO A 98 6.07 -9.28 4.57
CA PRO A 98 4.67 -8.85 4.56
C PRO A 98 3.71 -9.92 5.13
N ILE A 99 3.95 -11.20 4.87
CA ILE A 99 3.12 -12.31 5.41
C ILE A 99 3.22 -12.35 6.94
N ALA A 100 4.45 -12.26 7.48
CA ALA A 100 4.66 -12.23 8.93
C ALA A 100 4.00 -10.99 9.56
N GLY A 101 4.05 -9.84 8.88
CA GLY A 101 3.37 -8.62 9.33
C GLY A 101 1.84 -8.76 9.40
N ILE A 102 1.21 -9.42 8.43
CA ILE A 102 -0.24 -9.67 8.43
C ILE A 102 -0.66 -10.63 9.56
N MET A 103 0.19 -11.60 9.92
CA MET A 103 -0.11 -12.60 10.94
C MET A 103 0.07 -12.10 12.39
N GLN A 104 0.88 -11.06 12.60
CA GLN A 104 1.21 -10.51 13.94
C GLN A 104 0.24 -9.44 14.44
N ARG A 105 -0.96 -9.39 13.86
CA ARG A 105 -2.05 -8.49 14.29
C ARG A 105 -2.48 -8.71 15.73
#